data_AF-A0A369C5S9-F1
#
_entry.id   AF-A0A369C5S9-F1
#
_cell.length_a   1.000
_cell.length_b   1.000
_cell.length_c   1.000
_cell.angle_alpha   90.00
_cell.angle_beta   90.00
_cell.angle_gamma   90.00
#
_symmetry.space_group_name_H-M   'P 1'
#
loop_
_entity.id
_entity.type
_entity.pdbx_description
1 polymer ?
#
loop_
_entity_poly.entity_id
_entity_poly.type
_entity_poly.pdbx_seq_one_letter_code
_entity_poly.pdbx_strand_id
1 'polypeptide(L)'
;MDMSQRFTPAARPVTQDSVLTHTRECTVREQEEQYLVYNAATDELHLIPPAGRYLYELCDGLATVGEIAAAVAGIAEARTGEAEGSVVAFLQQLVDRGVLRHGEPHPDADGPQTGAATE
;
A
#
# COMPACT_ATOMS: atom_id res chain seq x y z
N MET A 1 33.69 12.11 -9.76
CA MET A 1 33.16 10.75 -9.95
C MET A 1 31.72 10.79 -9.47
N ASP A 2 30.80 10.98 -10.40
CA ASP A 2 29.36 11.01 -10.14
C ASP A 2 28.83 9.60 -10.32
N MET A 3 28.64 8.88 -9.22
CA MET A 3 28.09 7.54 -9.20
C MET A 3 26.70 7.63 -8.56
N SER A 4 25.70 7.13 -9.30
CA SER A 4 24.39 6.71 -8.79
C SER A 4 23.24 7.73 -8.84
N GLN A 5 23.00 8.35 -10.00
CA GLN A 5 21.60 8.56 -10.39
C GLN A 5 21.05 7.24 -10.93
N ARG A 6 20.75 6.31 -10.02
CA ARG A 6 19.93 5.15 -10.37
C ARG A 6 18.53 5.71 -10.64
N PHE A 7 18.21 5.88 -11.92
CA PHE A 7 16.85 6.04 -12.39
C PHE A 7 16.08 4.79 -11.95
N THR A 8 15.37 4.89 -10.83
CA THR A 8 14.29 3.96 -10.53
C THR A 8 13.26 4.15 -11.66
N PRO A 9 12.91 3.12 -12.44
CA PRO A 9 11.79 3.26 -13.37
C PRO A 9 10.59 3.72 -12.56
N ALA A 10 9.95 4.81 -12.99
CA ALA A 10 8.82 5.41 -12.27
C ALA A 10 7.83 4.29 -11.94
N ALA A 11 7.71 3.97 -10.66
CA ALA A 11 6.91 2.84 -10.23
C ALA A 11 5.49 3.05 -10.75
N ARG A 12 4.86 1.98 -11.23
CA ARG A 12 3.49 2.03 -11.73
C ARG A 12 2.61 2.76 -10.69
N PRO A 13 1.84 3.78 -11.09
CA PRO A 13 1.03 4.54 -10.15
C PRO A 13 0.04 3.61 -9.44
N VAL A 14 -0.11 3.83 -8.14
CA VAL A 14 -1.10 3.16 -7.31
C VAL A 14 -2.46 3.77 -7.62
N THR A 15 -3.39 2.90 -8.00
CA THR A 15 -4.80 3.22 -8.27
C THR A 15 -5.70 2.39 -7.37
N GLN A 16 -7.00 2.67 -7.35
CA GLN A 16 -7.96 1.91 -6.54
C GLN A 16 -8.00 0.41 -6.89
N ASP A 17 -7.85 0.08 -8.18
CA ASP A 17 -7.80 -1.32 -8.65
C ASP A 17 -6.44 -2.00 -8.45
N SER A 18 -5.46 -1.28 -7.87
CA SER A 18 -4.16 -1.88 -7.61
C SER A 18 -4.26 -2.86 -6.45
N VAL A 19 -3.63 -4.03 -6.62
CA VAL A 19 -3.40 -4.99 -5.54
C VAL A 19 -1.93 -4.87 -5.15
N LEU A 20 -1.66 -4.62 -3.87
CA LEU A 20 -0.31 -4.41 -3.35
C LEU A 20 0.08 -5.55 -2.43
N THR A 21 1.34 -5.97 -2.51
CA THR A 21 1.92 -7.01 -1.67
C THR A 21 3.29 -6.56 -1.14
N HIS A 22 3.74 -7.18 -0.05
CA HIS A 22 5.06 -6.91 0.53
C HIS A 22 6.18 -7.29 -0.44
N THR A 23 7.21 -6.44 -0.51
CA THR A 23 8.46 -6.79 -1.19
C THR A 23 9.18 -7.87 -0.37
N ARG A 24 9.65 -8.95 -1.03
CA ARG A 24 10.23 -10.13 -0.32
C ARG A 24 11.56 -9.82 0.35
N GLU A 25 12.25 -8.83 -0.17
CA GLU A 25 13.53 -8.32 0.31
C GLU A 25 13.37 -7.41 1.54
N CYS A 26 12.13 -7.10 1.93
CA CYS A 26 11.83 -6.35 3.13
C CYS A 26 11.71 -7.27 4.35
N THR A 27 12.42 -6.92 5.42
CA THR A 27 12.27 -7.51 6.74
C THR A 27 11.65 -6.49 7.69
N VAL A 28 10.64 -6.93 8.43
CA VAL A 28 9.92 -6.09 9.38
C VAL A 28 10.41 -6.35 10.80
N ARG A 29 10.60 -5.29 11.58
CA ARG A 29 10.83 -5.35 13.01
C ARG A 29 9.87 -4.42 13.74
N GLU A 30 9.15 -4.99 14.69
CA GLU A 30 8.31 -4.22 15.60
C GLU A 30 9.17 -3.66 16.74
N GLN A 31 9.05 -2.36 16.99
CA GLN A 31 9.53 -1.70 18.20
C GLN A 31 8.35 -1.03 18.89
N GLU A 32 8.48 -0.76 20.20
CA GLU A 32 7.36 -0.39 21.10
C GLU A 32 6.42 0.69 20.54
N GLU A 33 6.92 1.62 19.73
CA GLU A 33 6.13 2.71 19.15
C GLU A 33 6.22 2.82 17.61
N GLN A 34 6.98 1.93 16.96
CA GLN A 34 7.39 2.10 15.56
C GLN A 34 7.45 0.79 14.79
N TYR A 35 7.09 0.85 13.51
CA TYR A 35 7.15 -0.29 12.61
C TYR A 35 8.32 -0.08 11.64
N LEU A 36 9.38 -0.84 11.82
CA LEU A 36 10.67 -0.63 11.14
C LEU A 36 10.78 -1.62 9.98
N VAL A 37 10.95 -1.11 8.76
CA VAL A 37 11.07 -1.94 7.55
C VAL A 37 12.45 -1.75 6.95
N TYR A 38 13.24 -2.82 6.91
CA TYR A 38 14.55 -2.85 6.25
C TYR A 38 14.43 -3.51 4.88
N ASN A 39 14.81 -2.80 3.82
CA ASN A 39 14.84 -3.32 2.45
C ASN A 39 16.28 -3.75 2.10
N ALA A 40 16.53 -5.06 2.05
CA ALA A 40 17.85 -5.60 1.77
C ALA A 40 18.33 -5.39 0.33
N ALA A 41 17.41 -5.10 -0.61
CA ALA A 41 17.78 -4.83 -2.01
C ALA A 41 18.34 -3.42 -2.21
N THR A 42 17.81 -2.44 -1.48
CA THR A 42 18.24 -1.03 -1.54
C THR A 42 19.19 -0.65 -0.40
N ASP A 43 19.31 -1.49 0.62
CA ASP A 43 20.03 -1.22 1.87
C ASP A 43 19.46 0.02 2.61
N GLU A 44 18.13 0.16 2.57
CA GLU A 44 17.42 1.28 3.19
C GLU A 44 16.56 0.84 4.37
N LEU A 45 16.42 1.75 5.32
CA LEU A 45 15.59 1.59 6.51
C LEU A 45 14.45 2.61 6.50
N HIS A 46 13.22 2.13 6.62
CA HIS A 46 12.02 2.96 6.61
C HIS A 46 11.26 2.83 7.92
N LEU A 47 10.85 3.98 8.47
CA LEU A 47 9.96 4.05 9.62
C LEU A 47 8.53 4.19 9.12
N ILE A 48 7.68 3.24 9.50
CA ILE A 48 6.25 3.29 9.26
C ILE A 48 5.56 3.72 10.57
N PRO A 49 4.75 4.80 10.53
CA PRO A 49 4.01 5.26 11.70
C PRO A 49 2.95 4.24 12.10
N PRO A 50 2.46 4.24 13.36
CA PRO A 50 1.46 3.29 13.83
C PRO A 50 0.20 3.19 12.95
N ALA A 51 -0.30 4.32 12.46
CA ALA A 51 -1.44 4.34 11.53
C ALA A 51 -1.12 3.69 10.17
N GLY A 52 0.13 3.81 9.71
CA GLY A 52 0.61 3.21 8.48
C GLY A 52 0.87 1.70 8.59
N ARG A 53 1.09 1.18 9.81
CA ARG A 53 1.28 -0.26 10.06
C ARG A 53 0.07 -1.05 9.60
N TYR A 54 -1.12 -0.62 10.01
CA TYR A 54 -2.36 -1.31 9.65
C TYR A 54 -2.56 -1.36 8.13
N LEU A 55 -2.34 -0.23 7.45
CA LEU A 55 -2.38 -0.17 5.97
C LEU A 55 -1.36 -1.11 5.33
N TYR A 56 -0.15 -1.17 5.88
CA TYR A 56 0.90 -2.07 5.40
C TYR A 56 0.51 -3.54 5.58
N GLU A 57 -0.04 -3.92 6.73
CA GLU A 57 -0.49 -5.30 7.02
C GLU A 57 -1.64 -5.74 6.10
N LEU A 58 -2.52 -4.82 5.68
CA LEU A 58 -3.58 -5.10 4.70
C LEU A 58 -3.08 -5.28 3.26
N CYS A 59 -1.83 -4.91 2.96
CA CYS A 59 -1.22 -5.11 1.65
C CYS A 59 -0.61 -6.53 1.54
N ASP A 60 -1.45 -7.54 1.70
CA ASP A 60 -1.07 -8.96 1.63
C ASP A 60 -1.15 -9.54 0.19
N GLY A 61 -1.67 -8.76 -0.75
CA GLY A 61 -1.90 -9.17 -2.14
C GLY A 61 -3.29 -9.78 -2.40
N LEU A 62 -4.22 -9.68 -1.44
CA LEU A 62 -5.59 -10.19 -1.58
C LEU A 62 -6.60 -9.08 -1.87
N ALA A 63 -6.42 -7.93 -1.23
CA ALA A 63 -7.33 -6.78 -1.35
C ALA A 63 -6.79 -5.73 -2.34
N THR A 64 -7.73 -5.06 -3.02
CA THR A 64 -7.47 -3.85 -3.79
C THR A 64 -7.30 -2.64 -2.87
N VAL A 65 -6.63 -1.60 -3.36
CA VAL A 65 -6.49 -0.34 -2.62
C VAL A 65 -7.85 0.30 -2.31
N GLY A 66 -8.84 0.15 -3.19
CA GLY A 66 -10.22 0.62 -2.94
C GLY A 66 -10.86 -0.07 -1.73
N GLU A 67 -10.74 -1.40 -1.63
CA GLU A 67 -11.26 -2.17 -0.49
C GLU A 67 -10.54 -1.81 0.82
N ILE A 68 -9.22 -1.64 0.76
CA ILE A 68 -8.41 -1.20 1.90
C ILE A 68 -8.86 0.19 2.36
N ALA A 69 -9.03 1.14 1.44
CA ALA A 69 -9.48 2.49 1.76
C ALA A 69 -10.88 2.50 2.39
N ALA A 70 -11.80 1.69 1.87
CA ALA A 70 -13.15 1.53 2.44
C ALA A 70 -13.10 0.96 3.87
N ALA A 71 -12.27 -0.05 4.12
CA ALA A 71 -12.09 -0.63 5.45
C ALA A 71 -11.56 0.41 6.46
N VAL A 72 -10.59 1.23 6.03
CA VAL A 72 -9.96 2.25 6.87
C VAL A 72 -10.92 3.42 7.15
N ALA A 73 -11.69 3.85 6.15
CA ALA A 73 -12.70 4.89 6.33
C ALA A 73 -13.75 4.50 7.37
N GLY A 74 -14.16 3.22 7.40
CA GLY A 74 -15.09 2.69 8.40
C GLY A 74 -14.57 2.73 9.84
N ILE A 75 -13.25 2.59 10.04
CA ILE A 75 -12.62 2.63 11.37
C ILE A 75 -12.39 4.07 11.83
N ALA A 76 -12.02 4.97 10.91
CA ALA A 76 -11.64 6.34 11.23
C ALA A 76 -12.83 7.33 11.32
N GLU A 77 -14.06 6.87 11.07
CA GLU A 77 -15.26 7.72 10.89
C GLU A 77 -15.03 8.87 9.89
N ALA A 78 -14.09 8.67 8.96
CA ALA A 78 -13.67 9.68 8.01
C ALA A 78 -14.59 9.70 6.78
N ARG A 79 -14.66 10.83 6.09
CA ARG A 79 -15.32 10.90 4.79
C ARG A 79 -14.56 10.02 3.79
N THR A 80 -15.28 9.14 3.11
CA THR A 80 -14.73 8.12 2.20
C THR A 80 -13.71 8.69 1.21
N GLY A 81 -14.00 9.82 0.55
CA GLY A 81 -13.08 10.43 -0.43
C GLY A 81 -11.79 11.05 0.15
N GLU A 82 -11.81 11.52 1.40
CA GLU A 82 -10.61 12.05 2.06
C GLU A 82 -9.68 10.92 2.52
N ALA A 83 -10.28 9.83 3.02
CA ALA A 83 -9.56 8.62 3.40
C ALA A 83 -8.91 7.95 2.18
N GLU A 84 -9.63 7.83 1.07
CA GLU A 84 -9.13 7.25 -0.19
C GLU A 84 -7.88 7.97 -0.72
N GLY A 85 -7.93 9.30 -0.85
CA GLY A 85 -6.79 10.07 -1.34
C GLY A 85 -5.55 9.95 -0.45
N SER A 86 -5.75 9.95 0.87
CA SER A 86 -4.68 9.78 1.84
C SER A 86 -4.06 8.38 1.80
N VAL A 87 -4.90 7.34 1.70
CA VAL A 87 -4.45 5.94 1.60
C VAL A 87 -3.66 5.71 0.31
N VAL A 88 -4.17 6.15 -0.85
CA VAL A 88 -3.48 6.02 -2.13
C VAL A 88 -2.12 6.73 -2.09
N ALA A 89 -2.08 7.97 -1.58
CA ALA A 89 -0.84 8.73 -1.48
C ALA A 89 0.18 8.08 -0.53
N PHE A 90 -0.27 7.50 0.58
CA PHE A 90 0.60 6.77 1.50
C PHE A 90 1.16 5.49 0.87
N LEU A 91 0.30 4.68 0.24
CA LEU A 91 0.70 3.44 -0.42
C LEU A 91 1.63 3.69 -1.61
N GLN A 92 1.41 4.77 -2.37
CA GLN A 92 2.32 5.20 -3.42
C GLN A 92 3.74 5.44 -2.87
N GLN A 93 3.88 6.12 -1.73
CA GLN A 93 5.19 6.34 -1.12
C GLN A 93 5.89 5.05 -0.71
N LEU A 94 5.15 4.03 -0.28
CA LEU A 94 5.72 2.72 0.06
C LEU A 94 6.16 1.96 -1.19
N VAL A 95 5.41 2.08 -2.28
CA VAL A 95 5.81 1.51 -3.59
C VAL A 95 7.05 2.22 -4.14
N ASP A 96 7.11 3.55 -4.07
CA ASP A 96 8.26 4.34 -4.55
C ASP A 96 9.55 4.01 -3.77
N ARG A 97 9.41 3.66 -2.49
CA ARG A 97 10.51 3.20 -1.61
C ARG A 97 10.84 1.71 -1.77
N GLY A 98 10.12 0.99 -2.64
CA GLY A 98 10.29 -0.45 -2.83
C GLY A 98 9.88 -1.30 -1.63
N VAL A 99 9.14 -0.74 -0.67
CA VAL A 99 8.61 -1.46 0.51
C VAL A 99 7.41 -2.34 0.12
N LEU A 100 6.57 -1.81 -0.77
CA LEU A 100 5.49 -2.54 -1.40
C LEU A 100 5.75 -2.69 -2.90
N ARG A 101 5.09 -3.66 -3.51
CA ARG A 101 5.07 -3.85 -4.96
C ARG A 101 3.67 -4.19 -5.44
N HIS A 102 3.42 -3.96 -6.73
CA HIS A 102 2.21 -4.43 -7.38
C HIS A 102 2.19 -5.96 -7.39
N GLY A 103 1.13 -6.53 -6.83
CA GLY A 103 0.82 -7.94 -6.93
C GLY A 103 0.12 -8.29 -8.25
N GLU A 104 -0.11 -9.57 -8.45
CA GLU A 104 -1.09 -9.99 -9.44
C GLU A 104 -2.49 -9.78 -8.86
N PRO A 105 -3.44 -9.22 -9.62
CA PRO A 105 -4.80 -9.11 -9.17
C PRO A 105 -5.33 -10.51 -8.87
N HIS A 106 -5.87 -10.72 -7.66
CA HIS A 106 -6.51 -11.98 -7.32
C HIS A 106 -7.74 -12.16 -8.24
N PRO A 107 -7.90 -13.30 -8.94
CA PRO A 107 -8.95 -13.48 -9.95
C PRO A 107 -10.37 -13.39 -9.39
N ASP A 108 -10.54 -13.47 -8.07
CA ASP A 108 -11.82 -13.35 -7.36
C ASP A 108 -12.16 -11.91 -6.91
N ALA A 109 -11.31 -10.91 -7.19
CA ALA A 109 -11.61 -9.50 -6.92
C ALA A 109 -12.68 -8.92 -7.89
N ASP A 110 -13.07 -9.69 -8.91
CA ASP A 110 -14.25 -9.43 -9.75
C ASP A 110 -15.56 -9.86 -9.04
N GLY A 111 -15.65 -9.61 -7.74
CA GLY A 111 -16.88 -9.72 -6.96
C GLY A 111 -17.84 -8.60 -7.40
N PRO A 112 -19.12 -8.88 -7.65
CA PRO A 112 -19.95 -8.02 -8.47
C PRO A 112 -20.16 -6.66 -7.79
N GLN A 113 -19.79 -5.59 -8.49
CA GLN A 113 -20.38 -4.28 -8.30
C GLN A 113 -21.87 -4.34 -8.73
N THR A 114 -22.72 -5.01 -7.96
CA THR A 114 -24.17 -4.91 -8.13
C THR A 114 -24.65 -3.66 -7.41
N GLY A 115 -24.32 -2.51 -8.00
CA GLY A 115 -25.08 -1.28 -7.85
C GLY A 115 -26.00 -1.12 -9.05
N ALA A 116 -27.27 -1.56 -8.92
CA ALA A 116 -28.46 -1.15 -9.69
C ALA A 116 -29.59 -2.14 -9.32
N ALA A 117 -30.81 -1.79 -8.97
CA ALA A 117 -31.52 -0.52 -9.08
C ALA A 117 -32.54 -0.41 -7.93
N THR A 118 -32.67 0.80 -7.40
CA THR A 118 -33.90 1.27 -6.77
C THR A 118 -34.88 1.59 -7.88
N GLU A 119 -36.02 0.89 -7.92
CA GLU A 119 -37.33 1.39 -8.40
C GLU A 119 -38.44 0.49 -7.83
#